data_AF-X0UIR2-F1
#
_entry.id   AF-X0UIR2-F1
#
_cell.length_a   1.000
_cell.length_b   1.000
_cell.length_c   1.000
_cell.angle_alpha   90.00
_cell.angle_beta   90.00
_cell.angle_gamma   90.00
#
_symmetry.space_group_name_H-M   'P 1'
#
loop_
_entity.id
_entity.type
_entity.pdbx_description
1 polymer ?
#
loop_
_entity_poly.entity_id
_entity_poly.type
_entity_poly.pdbx_seq_one_letter_code
_entity_poly.pdbx_strand_id
1 'polypeptide(L)'
;DVPVLGICYGMHIACKLLGGAVRAGQAREYGRVRMRIRRPEGVLAHLPEETSVWMSHGDIVASVGEGFESLANTEHCPFAVVRHKGRPVYGVQFHPEVTHTPLGRQILRNFIYGICGCAGDWKVTNVIDEMVTNIQQRVGRDERVICGLSGGVDSGVVAALIHRAIGDRLVCIFVDNGLQRRKEAELVEATFHDHFGMQLRIADACQRFSNALAGVSNPQDKRRIIGREFIEVFKQEAQRIDGARFLAQGTIYPDVIESGHGP
;
A
#
# COMPACT_ATOMS: atom_id res chain seq x y z
N ASP A 1 20.61 -19.61 4.36
CA ASP A 1 19.21 -19.71 3.88
C ASP A 1 18.34 -18.66 4.50
N VAL A 2 17.42 -18.06 3.73
CA VAL A 2 16.45 -17.06 4.20
C VAL A 2 15.12 -17.77 4.53
N PRO A 3 14.45 -17.45 5.65
CA PRO A 3 13.15 -18.04 5.97
C PRO A 3 12.06 -17.70 4.96
N VAL A 4 11.14 -18.65 4.73
CA VAL A 4 10.02 -18.51 3.77
C VAL A 4 8.70 -18.85 4.45
N LEU A 5 7.69 -18.01 4.26
CA LEU A 5 6.30 -18.27 4.67
C LEU A 5 5.42 -18.32 3.42
N GLY A 6 4.86 -19.50 3.13
CA GLY A 6 3.82 -19.66 2.12
C GLY A 6 2.43 -19.44 2.71
N ILE A 7 1.64 -18.56 2.12
CA ILE A 7 0.25 -18.30 2.53
C ILE A 7 -0.70 -18.85 1.45
N CYS A 8 -1.67 -19.67 1.86
CA CYS A 8 -2.65 -20.31 0.99
C CYS A 8 -1.98 -21.01 -0.21
N TYR A 9 -2.12 -20.49 -1.42
CA TYR A 9 -1.47 -21.03 -2.61
C TYR A 9 0.06 -21.10 -2.50
N GLY A 10 0.68 -20.16 -1.78
CA GLY A 10 2.13 -20.20 -1.50
C GLY A 10 2.52 -21.43 -0.68
N MET A 11 1.69 -21.86 0.27
CA MET A 11 1.89 -23.12 0.99
C MET A 11 1.76 -24.33 0.05
N HIS A 12 0.79 -24.32 -0.87
CA HIS A 12 0.62 -25.39 -1.86
C HIS A 12 1.86 -25.57 -2.72
N ILE A 13 2.41 -24.46 -3.24
CA ILE A 13 3.65 -24.47 -4.02
C ILE A 13 4.82 -24.99 -3.17
N ALA A 14 5.00 -24.47 -1.96
CA ALA A 14 6.09 -24.88 -1.08
C ALA A 14 6.04 -26.38 -0.78
N CYS A 15 4.87 -26.91 -0.43
CA CYS A 15 4.68 -28.34 -0.21
C CYS A 15 4.96 -29.15 -1.48
N LYS A 16 4.42 -28.76 -2.64
CA LYS A 16 4.60 -29.48 -3.91
C LYS A 16 6.07 -29.54 -4.35
N LEU A 17 6.81 -28.43 -4.22
CA LEU A 17 8.23 -28.37 -4.61
C LEU A 17 9.15 -29.16 -3.68
N LEU A 18 8.72 -29.42 -2.44
CA LEU A 18 9.53 -30.05 -1.41
C LEU A 18 8.98 -31.43 -0.99
N GLY A 19 8.30 -32.12 -1.93
CA GLY A 19 7.93 -33.54 -1.80
C GLY A 19 6.57 -33.84 -1.15
N GLY A 20 5.73 -32.83 -0.93
CA GLY A 20 4.33 -32.98 -0.56
C GLY A 20 3.39 -33.10 -1.78
N ALA A 21 2.11 -33.35 -1.51
CA ALA A 21 1.06 -33.46 -2.52
C ALA A 21 -0.11 -32.52 -2.22
N VAL A 22 -0.69 -31.95 -3.28
CA VAL A 22 -1.86 -31.07 -3.22
C VAL A 22 -2.98 -31.70 -4.03
N ARG A 23 -4.23 -31.59 -3.56
CA ARG A 23 -5.42 -32.08 -4.25
C ARG A 23 -6.57 -31.09 -4.13
N ALA A 24 -7.57 -31.24 -5.00
CA ALA A 24 -8.86 -30.59 -4.80
C ALA A 24 -9.49 -31.03 -3.47
N GLY A 25 -9.90 -30.07 -2.65
CA GLY A 25 -10.65 -30.28 -1.42
C GLY A 25 -12.06 -30.80 -1.72
N GLN A 26 -12.57 -31.69 -0.86
CA GLN A 26 -13.93 -32.23 -1.00
C GLN A 26 -14.99 -31.28 -0.41
N ALA A 27 -14.63 -30.54 0.64
CA ALA A 27 -15.40 -29.43 1.19
C ALA A 27 -14.59 -28.15 0.95
N ARG A 28 -15.22 -27.14 0.34
CA ARG A 28 -14.57 -25.83 0.20
C ARG A 28 -14.79 -25.06 1.50
N GLU A 29 -13.74 -24.91 2.30
CA GLU A 29 -13.76 -24.05 3.48
C GLU A 29 -13.55 -22.61 3.04
N TYR A 30 -14.66 -21.86 2.91
CA TYR A 30 -14.65 -20.41 2.76
C TYR A 30 -15.19 -19.76 4.01
N GLY A 31 -14.39 -18.87 4.58
CA GLY A 31 -14.75 -18.06 5.72
C GLY A 31 -14.15 -18.53 7.03
N ARG A 32 -14.88 -18.28 8.11
CA ARG A 32 -14.36 -18.40 9.47
C ARG A 32 -14.39 -19.85 9.93
N VAL A 33 -13.21 -20.41 10.21
CA VAL A 33 -13.04 -21.80 10.64
C VAL A 33 -12.32 -21.85 11.98
N ARG A 34 -12.61 -22.87 12.79
CA ARG A 34 -11.87 -23.16 14.03
C ARG A 34 -10.63 -24.00 13.70
N MET A 35 -9.47 -23.52 14.13
CA MET A 35 -8.19 -24.21 13.99
C MET A 35 -7.72 -24.66 15.37
N ARG A 36 -7.26 -25.91 15.44
CA ARG A 36 -6.61 -26.49 16.62
C ARG A 36 -5.11 -26.54 16.41
N ILE A 37 -4.39 -25.90 17.32
CA ILE A 37 -2.93 -25.85 17.36
C ILE A 37 -2.44 -27.07 18.13
N ARG A 38 -1.61 -27.89 17.49
CA ARG A 38 -1.01 -29.08 18.10
C ARG A 38 0.37 -28.76 18.67
N ARG A 39 1.07 -27.81 18.06
CA ARG A 39 2.41 -27.39 18.45
C ARG A 39 2.47 -25.85 18.46
N PRO A 40 2.40 -25.21 19.63
CA PRO A 40 2.40 -23.74 19.75
C PRO A 40 3.84 -23.19 19.63
N GLU A 41 4.48 -23.43 18.49
CA GLU A 41 5.87 -23.08 18.19
C GLU A 41 6.01 -22.35 16.85
N GLY A 42 7.17 -21.71 16.63
CA GLY A 42 7.46 -21.00 15.38
C GLY A 42 6.42 -19.91 15.08
N VAL A 43 5.77 -19.98 13.91
CA VAL A 43 4.72 -19.03 13.52
C VAL A 43 3.50 -19.06 14.46
N LEU A 44 3.31 -20.14 15.24
CA LEU A 44 2.22 -20.31 16.20
C LEU A 44 2.64 -20.07 17.66
N ALA A 45 3.85 -19.58 17.91
CA ALA A 45 4.32 -19.26 19.25
C ALA A 45 3.37 -18.26 19.95
N HIS A 46 3.10 -18.48 21.23
CA HIS A 46 2.22 -17.64 22.07
C HIS A 46 0.76 -17.53 21.60
N LEU A 47 0.28 -18.50 20.80
CA LEU A 47 -1.14 -18.62 20.46
C LEU A 47 -1.82 -19.65 21.38
N PRO A 48 -3.13 -19.51 21.65
CA PRO A 48 -3.92 -20.49 22.39
C PRO A 48 -4.07 -21.80 21.59
N GLU A 49 -4.43 -22.89 22.27
CA GLU A 49 -4.61 -24.21 21.63
C GLU A 49 -5.71 -24.24 20.56
N GLU A 50 -6.73 -23.38 20.68
CA GLU A 50 -7.75 -23.20 19.65
C GLU A 50 -7.87 -21.71 19.29
N THR A 51 -7.97 -21.43 17.99
CA THR A 51 -8.22 -20.08 17.49
C THR A 51 -9.11 -20.12 16.26
N SER A 52 -9.52 -18.96 15.79
CA SER A 52 -10.30 -18.82 14.57
C SER A 52 -9.46 -18.21 13.46
N VAL A 53 -9.59 -18.77 12.26
CA VAL A 53 -8.85 -18.33 11.08
C VAL A 53 -9.78 -18.14 9.89
N TRP A 54 -9.37 -17.31 8.94
CA TRP A 54 -10.09 -17.11 7.68
C TRP A 54 -9.53 -18.01 6.59
N MET A 55 -10.28 -19.08 6.27
CA MET A 55 -9.97 -19.99 5.17
C MET A 55 -10.56 -19.45 3.87
N SER A 56 -9.81 -19.61 2.78
CA SER A 56 -10.31 -19.31 1.43
C SER A 56 -9.61 -20.22 0.43
N HIS A 57 -9.95 -21.52 0.46
CA HIS A 57 -9.30 -22.50 -0.40
C HIS A 57 -10.27 -23.50 -1.02
N GLY A 58 -10.04 -23.79 -2.30
CA GLY A 58 -10.63 -24.96 -2.98
C GLY A 58 -9.73 -26.19 -2.84
N ASP A 59 -8.41 -26.00 -2.97
CA ASP A 59 -7.41 -27.05 -2.86
C ASP A 59 -6.84 -27.14 -1.44
N ILE A 60 -6.38 -28.34 -1.07
CA ILE A 60 -5.71 -28.59 0.20
C ILE A 60 -4.42 -29.36 -0.02
N VAL A 61 -3.47 -29.19 0.89
CA VAL A 61 -2.33 -30.11 1.01
C VAL A 61 -2.89 -31.47 1.44
N ALA A 62 -2.70 -32.50 0.60
CA ALA A 62 -3.18 -33.85 0.84
C ALA A 62 -2.20 -34.67 1.68
N SER A 63 -0.91 -34.42 1.49
CA SER A 63 0.20 -35.05 2.19
C SER A 63 1.37 -34.09 2.26
N VAL A 64 2.05 -34.11 3.39
CA VAL A 64 3.24 -33.29 3.67
C VAL A 64 4.55 -34.08 3.46
N GLY A 65 4.44 -35.36 3.05
CA GLY A 65 5.57 -36.26 2.86
C GLY A 65 6.42 -36.42 4.13
N GLU A 66 7.70 -36.74 3.96
CA GLU A 66 8.66 -36.78 5.08
C GLU A 66 9.27 -35.41 5.39
N GLY A 67 9.22 -34.47 4.44
CA GLY A 67 9.90 -33.17 4.53
C GLY A 67 9.25 -32.16 5.47
N PHE A 68 7.93 -32.26 5.68
CA PHE A 68 7.18 -31.34 6.53
C PHE A 68 6.50 -32.06 7.69
N GLU A 69 6.08 -31.27 8.67
CA GLU A 69 5.23 -31.70 9.78
C GLU A 69 4.09 -30.70 10.00
N SER A 70 2.95 -31.21 10.49
CA SER A 70 1.78 -30.39 10.81
C SER A 70 1.94 -29.75 12.18
N LEU A 71 1.71 -28.44 12.27
CA LEU A 71 1.67 -27.69 13.53
C LEU A 71 0.23 -27.44 14.00
N ALA A 72 -0.74 -27.39 13.07
CA ALA A 72 -2.14 -27.16 13.36
C ALA A 72 -3.06 -27.74 12.27
N ASN A 73 -4.30 -28.02 12.64
CA ASN A 73 -5.33 -28.59 11.76
C ASN A 73 -6.70 -27.92 11.99
N THR A 74 -7.59 -28.00 11.00
CA THR A 74 -9.03 -27.75 11.17
C THR A 74 -9.80 -29.08 11.12
N GLU A 75 -11.13 -29.01 11.11
CA GLU A 75 -11.99 -30.17 10.91
C GLU A 75 -11.80 -30.80 9.53
N HIS A 76 -11.69 -29.99 8.47
CA HIS A 76 -11.57 -30.48 7.09
C HIS A 76 -10.19 -30.28 6.46
N CYS A 77 -9.25 -29.62 7.15
CA CYS A 77 -7.89 -29.39 6.70
C CYS A 77 -6.86 -29.96 7.69
N PRO A 78 -6.31 -31.16 7.44
CA PRO A 78 -5.36 -31.81 8.36
C PRO A 78 -4.01 -31.09 8.47
N PHE A 79 -3.67 -30.29 7.46
CA PHE A 79 -2.43 -29.53 7.35
C PHE A 79 -2.76 -28.04 7.23
N ALA A 80 -3.38 -27.47 8.26
CA ALA A 80 -3.71 -26.04 8.27
C ALA A 80 -2.46 -25.17 8.43
N VAL A 81 -1.44 -25.69 9.14
CA VAL A 81 -0.11 -25.08 9.29
C VAL A 81 0.94 -26.16 9.22
N VAL A 82 2.00 -25.93 8.44
CA VAL A 82 3.13 -26.85 8.29
C VAL A 82 4.47 -26.15 8.48
N ARG A 83 5.47 -26.91 8.93
CA ARG A 83 6.89 -26.51 8.98
C ARG A 83 7.75 -27.57 8.29
N HIS A 84 8.73 -27.14 7.51
CA HIS A 84 9.73 -28.04 6.95
C HIS A 84 10.74 -28.45 8.02
N LYS A 85 11.08 -29.74 8.12
CA LYS A 85 11.90 -30.29 9.22
C LYS A 85 13.36 -29.86 9.18
N GLY A 86 13.90 -29.62 7.98
CA GLY A 86 15.32 -29.27 7.77
C GLY A 86 15.60 -27.89 7.16
N ARG A 87 14.57 -27.06 6.94
CA ARG A 87 14.69 -25.74 6.27
C ARG A 87 13.75 -24.75 6.95
N PRO A 88 14.06 -23.44 6.95
CA PRO A 88 13.22 -22.43 7.58
C PRO A 88 11.98 -22.08 6.73
N VAL A 89 11.22 -23.09 6.30
CA VAL A 89 10.04 -22.95 5.45
C VAL A 89 8.79 -23.29 6.25
N TYR A 90 7.84 -22.36 6.26
CA TYR A 90 6.54 -22.48 6.90
C TYR A 90 5.42 -22.32 5.87
N GLY A 91 4.28 -22.94 6.13
CA GLY A 91 3.09 -22.80 5.31
C GLY A 91 1.84 -22.65 6.16
N VAL A 92 0.94 -21.75 5.78
CA VAL A 92 -0.40 -21.60 6.39
C VAL A 92 -1.47 -21.66 5.31
N GLN A 93 -2.55 -22.39 5.57
CA GLN A 93 -3.65 -22.57 4.61
C GLN A 93 -4.69 -21.42 4.64
N PHE A 94 -4.68 -20.64 5.70
CA PHE A 94 -5.54 -19.47 5.94
C PHE A 94 -4.80 -18.16 5.65
N HIS A 95 -5.53 -17.05 5.71
CA HIS A 95 -5.01 -15.69 5.49
C HIS A 95 -4.73 -14.98 6.83
N PRO A 96 -3.47 -14.93 7.33
CA PRO A 96 -3.12 -14.17 8.54
C PRO A 96 -3.11 -12.64 8.34
N GLU A 97 -3.12 -12.17 7.10
CA GLU A 97 -3.12 -10.75 6.74
C GLU A 97 -4.49 -10.08 6.86
N VAL A 98 -5.58 -10.84 6.88
CA VAL A 98 -6.94 -10.30 7.00
C VAL A 98 -7.39 -10.22 8.46
N THR A 99 -8.18 -9.20 8.78
CA THR A 99 -8.73 -8.94 10.13
C THR A 99 -9.64 -10.07 10.63
N HIS A 100 -10.20 -10.87 9.73
CA HIS A 100 -11.02 -12.03 10.06
C HIS A 100 -10.23 -13.17 10.74
N THR A 101 -8.90 -13.15 10.68
CA THR A 101 -8.01 -14.00 11.49
C THR A 101 -7.51 -13.18 12.69
N PRO A 102 -8.14 -13.27 13.88
CA PRO A 102 -7.88 -12.33 14.98
C PRO A 102 -6.43 -12.32 15.48
N LEU A 103 -5.76 -13.47 15.41
CA LEU A 103 -4.35 -13.62 15.80
C LEU A 103 -3.38 -13.58 14.61
N GLY A 104 -3.86 -13.21 13.41
CA GLY A 104 -3.07 -13.19 12.18
C GLY A 104 -1.86 -12.26 12.26
N ARG A 105 -2.04 -11.08 12.88
CA ARG A 105 -0.94 -10.16 13.18
C ARG A 105 0.14 -10.78 14.07
N GLN A 106 -0.24 -11.59 15.06
CA GLN A 106 0.72 -12.28 15.93
C GLN A 106 1.50 -13.35 15.15
N ILE A 107 0.85 -14.07 14.25
CA ILE A 107 1.49 -15.07 13.37
C ILE A 107 2.53 -14.41 12.46
N LEU A 108 2.16 -13.30 11.81
CA LEU A 108 3.09 -12.53 10.98
C LEU A 108 4.23 -11.94 11.81
N ARG A 109 3.95 -11.47 13.03
CA ARG A 109 4.97 -10.98 13.96
C ARG A 109 5.95 -12.09 14.36
N ASN A 110 5.47 -13.29 14.69
CA ASN A 110 6.30 -14.43 15.02
C ASN A 110 7.23 -14.79 13.85
N PHE A 111 6.73 -14.73 12.62
CA PHE A 111 7.55 -14.97 11.44
C PHE A 111 8.60 -13.87 11.23
N ILE A 112 8.21 -12.60 11.17
CA ILE A 112 9.10 -11.48 10.85
C ILE A 112 10.17 -11.28 11.94
N TYR A 113 9.76 -11.23 13.21
CA TYR A 113 10.68 -10.88 14.30
C TYR A 113 11.32 -12.11 14.94
N GLY A 114 10.56 -13.20 15.09
CA GLY A 114 11.04 -14.42 15.74
C GLY A 114 11.85 -15.32 14.81
N ILE A 115 11.38 -15.53 13.59
CA ILE A 115 11.99 -16.46 12.63
C ILE A 115 12.97 -15.76 11.70
N CYS A 116 12.60 -14.63 11.09
CA CYS A 116 13.48 -13.85 10.22
C CYS A 116 14.50 -13.01 10.98
N GLY A 117 14.25 -12.72 12.27
CA GLY A 117 15.15 -11.89 13.08
C GLY A 117 15.19 -10.42 12.67
N CYS A 118 14.16 -9.91 11.98
CA CYS A 118 14.10 -8.50 11.58
C CYS A 118 14.02 -7.59 12.82
N ALA A 119 14.77 -6.48 12.82
CA ALA A 119 14.87 -5.59 13.98
C ALA A 119 13.65 -4.65 14.16
N GLY A 120 12.87 -4.39 13.11
CA GLY A 120 11.77 -3.41 13.14
C GLY A 120 12.27 -1.97 13.13
N ASP A 121 13.31 -1.71 12.36
CA ASP A 121 13.95 -0.41 12.13
C ASP A 121 13.16 0.51 11.19
N TRP A 122 12.19 -0.04 10.44
CA TRP A 122 11.24 0.76 9.67
C TRP A 122 10.27 1.54 10.57
N LYS A 123 10.59 2.82 10.80
CA LYS A 123 9.78 3.78 11.54
C LYS A 123 9.50 4.98 10.67
N VAL A 124 8.27 5.50 10.71
CA VAL A 124 7.84 6.66 9.89
C VAL A 124 8.77 7.87 10.07
N THR A 125 9.31 8.09 11.28
CA THR A 125 10.27 9.18 11.53
C THR A 125 11.55 9.03 10.72
N ASN A 126 12.11 7.82 10.66
CA ASN A 126 13.32 7.53 9.89
C ASN A 126 13.05 7.75 8.40
N VAL A 127 11.86 7.37 7.93
CA VAL A 127 11.43 7.55 6.54
C VAL A 127 11.33 9.03 6.18
N ILE A 128 10.81 9.89 7.07
CA ILE A 128 10.71 11.33 6.80
C ILE A 128 12.10 11.93 6.59
N ASP A 129 13.04 11.65 7.49
CA ASP A 129 14.40 12.21 7.42
C ASP A 129 15.17 11.68 6.20
N GLU A 130 15.00 10.40 5.88
CA GLU A 130 15.53 9.78 4.66
C GLU A 130 14.96 10.43 3.40
N MET A 131 13.63 10.60 3.32
CA MET A 131 12.98 11.22 2.16
C MET A 131 13.40 12.68 1.98
N VAL A 132 13.49 13.45 3.07
CA VAL A 132 14.00 14.83 3.04
C VAL A 132 15.42 14.87 2.48
N THR A 133 16.30 13.99 2.97
CA THR A 133 17.68 13.88 2.50
C THR A 133 17.74 13.52 1.01
N ASN A 134 16.95 12.53 0.59
CA ASN A 134 16.88 12.09 -0.81
C ASN A 134 16.39 13.22 -1.73
N ILE A 135 15.38 14.00 -1.32
CA ILE A 135 14.91 15.17 -2.07
C ILE A 135 16.03 16.21 -2.19
N GLN A 136 16.73 16.53 -1.10
CA GLN A 136 17.82 17.50 -1.09
C GLN A 136 19.00 17.09 -1.99
N GLN A 137 19.30 15.80 -2.08
CA GLN A 137 20.34 15.27 -2.95
C GLN A 137 19.93 15.26 -4.42
N ARG A 138 18.66 14.98 -4.71
CA ARG A 138 18.14 14.86 -6.07
C ARG A 138 17.84 16.20 -6.73
N VAL A 139 17.36 17.18 -5.96
CA VAL A 139 17.00 18.51 -6.47
C VAL A 139 18.20 19.45 -6.33
N GLY A 140 18.80 19.85 -7.45
CA GLY A 140 19.94 20.75 -7.50
C GLY A 140 19.66 22.08 -6.80
N ARG A 141 20.71 22.77 -6.34
CA ARG A 141 20.61 23.95 -5.46
C ARG A 141 19.72 25.07 -6.02
N ASP A 142 19.76 25.28 -7.33
CA ASP A 142 19.01 26.35 -8.02
C ASP A 142 17.75 25.82 -8.73
N GLU A 143 17.46 24.53 -8.60
CA GLU A 143 16.31 23.89 -9.24
C GLU A 143 15.07 24.01 -8.35
N ARG A 144 13.93 24.24 -9.01
CA ARG A 144 12.61 24.28 -8.36
C ARG A 144 11.79 23.04 -8.66
N VAL A 145 10.86 22.79 -7.76
CA VAL A 145 9.88 21.71 -7.85
C VAL A 145 8.49 22.32 -7.95
N ILE A 146 7.71 21.88 -8.93
CA ILE A 146 6.28 22.20 -9.01
C ILE A 146 5.50 21.03 -8.41
N CYS A 147 4.51 21.31 -7.58
CA CYS A 147 3.59 20.31 -7.05
C CYS A 147 2.14 20.70 -7.35
N GLY A 148 1.38 19.77 -7.93
CA GLY A 148 -0.07 19.93 -8.03
C GLY A 148 -0.74 19.57 -6.72
N LEU A 149 -1.33 20.57 -6.06
CA LEU A 149 -2.18 20.35 -4.89
C LEU A 149 -3.62 20.15 -5.34
N SER A 150 -4.23 19.05 -4.91
CA SER A 150 -5.66 18.77 -5.16
C SER A 150 -6.56 19.02 -3.96
N GLY A 151 -5.98 19.27 -2.78
CA GLY A 151 -6.67 19.21 -1.48
C GLY A 151 -6.69 17.80 -0.85
N GLY A 152 -6.25 16.78 -1.60
CA GLY A 152 -6.11 15.41 -1.11
C GLY A 152 -4.88 15.19 -0.22
N VAL A 153 -4.96 14.19 0.67
CA VAL A 153 -3.92 13.85 1.65
C VAL A 153 -2.57 13.59 1.00
N ASP A 154 -2.52 12.82 -0.10
CA ASP A 154 -1.25 12.40 -0.71
C ASP A 154 -0.47 13.61 -1.25
N SER A 155 -1.14 14.48 -2.02
CA SER A 155 -0.52 15.71 -2.54
C SER A 155 -0.10 16.66 -1.42
N GLY A 156 -0.88 16.74 -0.34
CA GLY A 156 -0.58 17.56 0.83
C GLY A 156 0.66 17.08 1.58
N VAL A 157 0.79 15.76 1.79
CA VAL A 157 1.98 15.17 2.44
C VAL A 157 3.22 15.36 1.57
N VAL A 158 3.11 15.17 0.25
CA VAL A 158 4.24 15.42 -0.66
C VAL A 158 4.68 16.88 -0.63
N ALA A 159 3.74 17.82 -0.68
CA ALA A 159 4.06 19.24 -0.56
C ALA A 159 4.77 19.56 0.77
N ALA A 160 4.26 19.01 1.89
CA ALA A 160 4.89 19.20 3.20
C ALA A 160 6.32 18.62 3.29
N LEU A 161 6.55 17.42 2.74
CA LEU A 161 7.88 16.80 2.72
C LEU A 161 8.87 17.59 1.86
N ILE A 162 8.46 18.00 0.66
CA ILE A 162 9.33 18.78 -0.24
C ILE A 162 9.59 20.16 0.35
N HIS A 163 8.58 20.82 0.91
CA HIS A 163 8.76 22.11 1.57
C HIS A 163 9.75 22.01 2.74
N ARG A 164 9.64 20.97 3.58
CA ARG A 164 10.63 20.69 4.64
C ARG A 164 12.04 20.48 4.09
N ALA A 165 12.16 19.89 2.90
CA ALA A 165 13.46 19.58 2.29
C ALA A 165 14.13 20.79 1.61
N ILE A 166 13.36 21.59 0.86
CA ILE A 166 13.92 22.63 -0.03
C ILE A 166 13.27 24.01 0.11
N GLY A 167 12.32 24.18 1.04
CA GLY A 167 11.67 25.45 1.37
C GLY A 167 10.96 26.09 0.18
N ASP A 168 11.26 27.37 -0.04
CA ASP A 168 10.66 28.24 -1.07
C ASP A 168 10.98 27.84 -2.52
N ARG A 169 11.82 26.81 -2.72
CA ARG A 169 12.05 26.21 -4.05
C ARG A 169 10.91 25.28 -4.48
N LEU A 170 9.99 24.94 -3.56
CA LEU A 170 8.72 24.33 -3.89
C LEU A 170 7.70 25.42 -4.26
N VAL A 171 7.05 25.23 -5.42
CA VAL A 171 5.87 26.02 -5.80
C VAL A 171 4.69 25.07 -6.01
N CYS A 172 3.65 25.28 -5.21
CA CYS A 172 2.41 24.53 -5.31
C CYS A 172 1.44 25.23 -6.26
N ILE A 173 0.72 24.45 -7.07
CA ILE A 173 -0.36 24.94 -7.93
C ILE A 173 -1.64 24.22 -7.50
N PHE A 174 -2.65 24.99 -7.13
CA PHE A 174 -4.00 24.52 -6.88
C PHE A 174 -4.92 25.04 -7.99
N VAL A 175 -5.60 24.14 -8.69
CA VAL A 175 -6.56 24.50 -9.74
C VAL A 175 -7.97 24.41 -9.15
N ASP A 176 -8.60 25.55 -8.91
CA ASP A 176 -10.01 25.60 -8.55
C ASP A 176 -10.85 25.43 -9.82
N ASN A 177 -11.39 24.23 -9.99
CA ASN A 177 -12.22 23.86 -11.13
C ASN A 177 -13.71 24.13 -10.88
N GLY A 178 -14.10 24.64 -9.71
CA GLY A 178 -15.50 24.89 -9.34
C GLY A 178 -16.33 23.63 -9.07
N LEU A 179 -15.70 22.44 -9.02
CA LEU A 179 -16.35 21.15 -8.76
C LEU A 179 -15.96 20.55 -7.40
N GLN A 180 -15.28 21.34 -6.58
CA GLN A 180 -14.79 20.96 -5.26
C GLN A 180 -15.90 21.04 -4.20
N ARG A 181 -15.60 20.56 -2.99
CA ARG A 181 -16.50 20.72 -1.84
C ARG A 181 -16.58 22.20 -1.44
N ARG A 182 -17.67 22.55 -0.75
CA ARG A 182 -17.89 23.91 -0.24
C ARG A 182 -16.67 24.37 0.59
N LYS A 183 -16.08 25.51 0.21
CA LYS A 183 -14.91 26.15 0.85
C LYS A 183 -13.60 25.36 0.79
N GLU A 184 -13.46 24.44 -0.16
CA GLU A 184 -12.22 23.66 -0.30
C GLU A 184 -11.02 24.53 -0.69
N ALA A 185 -11.19 25.47 -1.62
CA ALA A 185 -10.13 26.41 -2.00
C ALA A 185 -9.66 27.27 -0.81
N GLU A 186 -10.60 27.83 -0.04
CA GLU A 186 -10.31 28.60 1.18
C GLU A 186 -9.51 27.77 2.21
N LEU A 187 -9.89 26.49 2.39
CA LEU A 187 -9.20 25.59 3.32
C LEU A 187 -7.77 25.27 2.85
N VAL A 188 -7.58 25.02 1.54
CA VAL A 188 -6.27 24.75 0.96
C VAL A 188 -5.37 25.97 1.10
N GLU A 189 -5.87 27.17 0.80
CA GLU A 189 -5.14 28.42 0.97
C GLU A 189 -4.72 28.63 2.43
N ALA A 190 -5.68 28.59 3.36
CA ALA A 190 -5.41 28.78 4.79
C ALA A 190 -4.41 27.75 5.35
N THR A 191 -4.44 26.51 4.84
CA THR A 191 -3.51 25.47 5.30
C THR A 191 -2.11 25.67 4.72
N PHE A 192 -1.99 25.69 3.39
CA PHE A 192 -0.67 25.60 2.75
C PHE A 192 0.02 26.96 2.61
N HIS A 193 -0.74 28.03 2.38
CA HIS A 193 -0.18 29.37 2.32
C HIS A 193 -0.07 29.98 3.72
N ASP A 194 -1.18 30.12 4.46
CA ASP A 194 -1.15 30.91 5.71
C ASP A 194 -0.47 30.18 6.87
N HIS A 195 -0.70 28.87 7.03
CA HIS A 195 -0.13 28.11 8.15
C HIS A 195 1.28 27.59 7.85
N PHE A 196 1.50 27.00 6.67
CA PHE A 196 2.81 26.44 6.30
C PHE A 196 3.75 27.44 5.63
N GLY A 197 3.27 28.59 5.15
CA GLY A 197 4.10 29.57 4.45
C GLY A 197 4.58 29.10 3.08
N MET A 198 3.91 28.14 2.44
CA MET A 198 4.33 27.64 1.13
C MET A 198 3.94 28.61 0.02
N GLN A 199 4.77 28.67 -1.04
CA GLN A 199 4.38 29.35 -2.27
C GLN A 199 3.23 28.59 -2.94
N LEU A 200 2.03 29.17 -2.91
CA LEU A 200 0.82 28.60 -3.48
C LEU A 200 0.29 29.50 -4.59
N ARG A 201 0.08 28.94 -5.78
CA ARG A 201 -0.64 29.57 -6.88
C ARG A 201 -2.02 28.96 -7.01
N ILE A 202 -3.04 29.76 -6.78
CA ILE A 202 -4.43 29.37 -6.97
C ILE A 202 -4.87 29.83 -8.37
N ALA A 203 -5.24 28.88 -9.22
CA ALA A 203 -5.80 29.14 -10.53
C ALA A 203 -7.32 28.96 -10.48
N ASP A 204 -8.04 30.07 -10.46
CA ASP A 204 -9.49 30.05 -10.62
C ASP A 204 -9.85 29.73 -12.08
N ALA A 205 -10.40 28.53 -12.28
CA ALA A 205 -10.87 28.03 -13.56
C ALA A 205 -12.36 27.65 -13.51
N CYS A 206 -13.12 28.09 -12.50
CA CYS A 206 -14.51 27.68 -12.29
C CYS A 206 -15.37 27.88 -13.55
N GLN A 207 -15.31 29.08 -14.14
CA GLN A 207 -16.09 29.40 -15.33
C GLN A 207 -15.64 28.57 -16.55
N ARG A 208 -14.34 28.29 -16.68
CA ARG A 208 -13.78 27.49 -17.77
C ARG A 208 -14.32 26.05 -17.74
N PHE A 209 -14.30 25.41 -16.58
CA PHE A 209 -14.82 24.06 -16.41
C PHE A 209 -16.35 24.01 -16.58
N SER A 210 -17.07 24.98 -16.00
CA SER A 210 -18.53 25.07 -16.14
C SER A 210 -18.94 25.19 -17.61
N ASN A 211 -18.29 26.07 -18.37
CA ASN A 211 -18.53 26.24 -19.82
C ASN A 211 -18.19 24.97 -20.61
N ALA A 212 -17.07 24.32 -20.30
CA ALA A 212 -16.64 23.10 -21.00
C ALA A 212 -17.59 21.91 -20.75
N LEU A 213 -18.31 21.91 -19.63
CA LEU A 213 -19.26 20.86 -19.25
C LEU A 213 -20.71 21.16 -19.65
N ALA A 214 -20.98 22.36 -20.18
CA ALA A 214 -22.34 22.77 -20.54
C ALA A 214 -22.95 21.80 -21.57
N GLY A 215 -24.12 21.24 -21.23
CA GLY A 215 -24.84 20.30 -22.09
C GLY A 215 -24.25 18.88 -22.17
N VAL A 216 -23.15 18.58 -21.47
CA VAL A 216 -22.52 17.26 -21.51
C VAL A 216 -23.19 16.32 -20.49
N SER A 217 -23.89 15.31 -20.99
CA SER A 217 -24.57 14.31 -20.16
C SER A 217 -23.78 13.02 -19.99
N ASN A 218 -22.99 12.62 -20.99
CA ASN A 218 -22.24 11.35 -20.95
C ASN A 218 -21.13 11.40 -19.88
N PRO A 219 -21.10 10.47 -18.91
CA PRO A 219 -20.17 10.52 -17.79
C PRO A 219 -18.70 10.31 -18.20
N GLN A 220 -18.42 9.55 -19.26
CA GLN A 220 -17.06 9.33 -19.74
C GLN A 220 -16.53 10.58 -20.46
N ASP A 221 -17.38 11.25 -21.23
CA ASP A 221 -17.01 12.51 -21.87
C ASP A 221 -16.78 13.61 -20.83
N LYS A 222 -17.59 13.68 -19.77
CA LYS A 222 -17.33 14.57 -18.63
C LYS A 222 -15.95 14.32 -18.01
N ARG A 223 -15.58 13.06 -17.77
CA ARG A 223 -14.26 12.69 -17.22
C ARG A 223 -13.12 13.14 -18.12
N ARG A 224 -13.23 12.90 -19.43
CA ARG A 224 -12.22 13.32 -20.42
C ARG A 224 -12.08 14.84 -20.49
N ILE A 225 -13.19 15.56 -20.49
CA ILE A 225 -13.22 17.03 -20.53
C ILE A 225 -12.56 17.59 -19.28
N ILE A 226 -12.97 17.15 -18.09
CA ILE A 226 -12.40 17.62 -16.80
C ILE A 226 -10.90 17.36 -16.76
N GLY A 227 -10.46 16.15 -17.13
CA GLY A 227 -9.04 15.80 -17.16
C GLY A 227 -8.24 16.67 -18.12
N ARG A 228 -8.76 16.90 -19.34
CA ARG A 228 -8.12 17.77 -20.33
C ARG A 228 -8.02 19.21 -19.83
N GLU A 229 -9.12 19.81 -19.37
CA GLU A 229 -9.12 21.20 -18.90
C GLU A 229 -8.19 21.38 -17.70
N PHE A 230 -8.13 20.41 -16.79
CA PHE A 230 -7.20 20.43 -15.67
C PHE A 230 -5.74 20.44 -16.13
N ILE A 231 -5.36 19.55 -17.05
CA ILE A 231 -4.00 19.49 -17.60
C ILE A 231 -3.64 20.81 -18.27
N GLU A 232 -4.55 21.39 -19.06
CA GLU A 232 -4.30 22.65 -19.74
C GLU A 232 -4.12 23.83 -18.78
N VAL A 233 -4.98 23.97 -17.76
CA VAL A 233 -4.83 25.02 -16.74
C VAL A 233 -3.54 24.81 -15.95
N PHE A 234 -3.27 23.59 -15.49
CA PHE A 234 -2.06 23.27 -14.74
C PHE A 234 -0.80 23.59 -15.55
N LYS A 235 -0.76 23.23 -16.84
CA LYS A 235 0.35 23.52 -17.75
C LYS A 235 0.55 25.03 -17.93
N GLN A 236 -0.53 25.80 -18.08
CA GLN A 236 -0.48 27.25 -18.19
C GLN A 236 0.15 27.89 -16.95
N GLU A 237 -0.21 27.43 -15.75
CA GLU A 237 0.37 27.93 -14.50
C GLU A 237 1.82 27.48 -14.31
N ALA A 238 2.12 26.21 -14.63
CA ALA A 238 3.46 25.66 -14.51
C ALA A 238 4.47 26.38 -15.40
N GLN A 239 4.09 26.77 -16.62
CA GLN A 239 4.94 27.53 -17.54
C GLN A 239 5.31 28.93 -17.04
N ARG A 240 4.55 29.47 -16.09
CA ARG A 240 4.83 30.78 -15.46
C ARG A 240 5.77 30.67 -14.25
N ILE A 241 6.33 29.49 -13.99
CA ILE A 241 7.24 29.23 -12.87
C ILE A 241 8.62 28.94 -13.44
N ASP A 242 9.49 29.94 -13.39
CA ASP A 242 10.87 29.80 -13.87
C ASP A 242 11.71 28.88 -12.98
N GLY A 243 12.62 28.14 -13.59
CA GLY A 243 13.57 27.27 -12.89
C GLY A 243 13.00 25.93 -12.42
N ALA A 244 11.73 25.63 -12.73
CA ALA A 244 11.13 24.34 -12.42
C ALA A 244 11.75 23.23 -13.27
N ARG A 245 12.36 22.24 -12.60
CA ARG A 245 12.97 21.05 -13.23
C ARG A 245 12.24 19.76 -12.89
N PHE A 246 11.50 19.75 -11.80
CA PHE A 246 10.77 18.58 -11.32
C PHE A 246 9.28 18.86 -11.19
N LEU A 247 8.49 17.84 -11.49
CA LEU A 247 7.08 17.76 -11.15
C LEU A 247 6.91 16.72 -10.03
N ALA A 248 6.42 17.16 -8.88
CA ALA A 248 6.12 16.29 -7.75
C ALA A 248 4.72 15.69 -7.89
N GLN A 249 4.61 14.40 -7.55
CA GLN A 249 3.35 13.65 -7.55
C GLN A 249 3.19 12.88 -6.24
N GLY A 250 1.94 12.79 -5.77
CA GLY A 250 1.53 12.01 -4.59
C GLY A 250 1.42 10.51 -4.83
N THR A 251 2.22 9.95 -5.74
CA THR A 251 2.14 8.53 -6.12
C THR A 251 2.51 7.64 -4.93
N ILE A 252 1.63 6.70 -4.59
CA ILE A 252 1.80 5.78 -3.46
C ILE A 252 2.08 4.35 -3.94
N TYR A 253 2.52 3.48 -3.03
CA TYR A 253 2.94 2.12 -3.37
C TYR A 253 1.88 1.28 -4.10
N PRO A 254 0.57 1.36 -3.76
CA PRO A 254 -0.48 0.72 -4.56
C PRO A 254 -0.48 1.11 -6.04
N ASP A 255 -0.23 2.39 -6.37
CA ASP A 255 -0.20 2.88 -7.75
C ASP A 255 0.98 2.24 -8.52
N VAL A 256 2.12 2.10 -7.84
CA VAL A 256 3.32 1.48 -8.42
C VAL A 256 3.08 -0.01 -8.70
N ILE A 257 2.47 -0.73 -7.74
CA ILE A 257 2.08 -2.14 -7.91
C ILE A 257 1.14 -2.30 -9.10
N GLU A 258 0.11 -1.45 -9.22
CA GLU A 258 -0.86 -1.52 -10.32
C GLU A 258 -0.22 -1.23 -11.69
N SER A 259 0.78 -0.33 -11.71
CA SER A 259 1.51 0.03 -12.93
C SER A 259 2.51 -1.04 -13.42
N GLY A 260 2.72 -2.13 -12.66
CA GLY A 260 3.57 -3.26 -13.05
C GLY A 260 5.07 -2.99 -13.04
N HIS A 261 5.50 -1.83 -12.57
CA HIS A 261 6.92 -1.53 -12.36
C HIS A 261 7.27 -1.94 -10.94
N GLY A 262 8.04 -3.03 -10.79
CA GLY A 262 8.63 -3.39 -9.49
C GLY A 262 9.60 -2.31 -9.00
N PRO A 263 9.92 -2.28 -7.69
CA PRO A 263 10.95 -1.39 -7.16
C PRO A 263 12.32 -1.64 -7.81
#